data_AF-A0A8K0QZM9-F1
#
_entry.id   AF-A0A8K0QZM9-F1
#
_cell.length_a   1.000
_cell.length_b   1.000
_cell.length_c   1.000
_cell.angle_alpha   90.00
_cell.angle_beta   90.00
_cell.angle_gamma   90.00
#
_symmetry.space_group_name_H-M   'P 1'
#
loop_
_entity.id
_entity.type
_entity.pdbx_description
1 polymer ?
#
loop_
_entity_poly.entity_id
_entity_poly.type
_entity_poly.pdbx_seq_one_letter_code
_entity_poly.pdbx_strand_id
1 'polypeptide(L)'
;MTNDTTHQTPRVHLFDSTFWQVLPAHYDKIRQRWKLIARLYHEARSAVMATDRAAGSNSLKAELEMLEDDIKGYRTMVAAVDVGDIVGIYVLAGRQRWRAEQIAKKDLEDLENSLVSIEEKIMEVKADIVYGFEEKE
;
A
#
# COMPACT_ATOMS: atom_id res chain seq x y z
N MET A 1 0.69 -28.58 44.09
CA MET A 1 -0.48 -27.73 43.78
C MET A 1 -0.05 -26.75 42.71
N THR A 2 -0.56 -26.97 41.51
CA THR A 2 -0.29 -26.20 40.28
C THR A 2 -1.02 -24.86 40.34
N ASN A 3 -0.31 -23.75 40.13
CA ASN A 3 -0.91 -22.48 39.72
C ASN A 3 -0.21 -22.02 38.44
N ASP A 4 -0.55 -22.68 37.34
CA ASP A 4 -0.40 -22.13 35.99
C ASP A 4 -1.45 -21.03 35.85
N THR A 5 -1.03 -19.78 36.01
CA THR A 5 -1.81 -18.63 35.54
C THR A 5 -1.05 -18.06 34.35
N THR A 6 -1.20 -18.75 33.22
CA THR A 6 -0.91 -18.22 31.89
C THR A 6 -1.84 -17.04 31.66
N HIS A 7 -1.38 -15.83 32.01
CA HIS A 7 -2.03 -14.60 31.57
C HIS A 7 -2.12 -14.66 30.04
N GLN A 8 -3.36 -14.78 29.53
CA GLN A 8 -3.65 -14.68 28.11
C GLN A 8 -2.98 -13.43 27.55
N THR A 9 -2.07 -13.62 26.61
CA THR A 9 -1.28 -12.59 25.95
C THR A 9 -2.22 -11.64 25.19
N PRO A 10 -2.45 -10.40 25.68
CA PRO A 10 -3.37 -9.47 25.03
C PRO A 10 -2.91 -9.06 23.63
N ARG A 11 -1.60 -9.21 23.36
CA ARG A 11 -0.95 -8.83 22.09
C ARG A 11 -1.47 -9.63 20.90
N VAL A 12 -1.71 -10.93 21.07
CA VAL A 12 -2.10 -11.82 19.95
C VAL A 12 -3.49 -11.45 19.43
N HIS A 13 -4.44 -11.18 20.32
CA HIS A 13 -5.81 -10.82 19.92
C HIS A 13 -5.94 -9.42 19.32
N LEU A 14 -5.13 -8.44 19.77
CA LEU A 14 -5.11 -7.09 19.20
C LEU A 14 -4.50 -7.09 17.79
N PHE A 15 -3.46 -7.88 17.57
CA PHE A 15 -2.85 -8.11 16.25
C PHE A 15 -3.84 -8.80 15.30
N ASP A 16 -4.50 -9.86 15.75
CA ASP A 16 -5.40 -10.63 14.88
C ASP A 16 -6.64 -9.83 14.43
N SER A 17 -7.25 -9.06 15.33
CA SER A 17 -8.52 -8.37 15.06
C SER A 17 -8.37 -6.97 14.44
N THR A 18 -7.36 -6.20 14.85
CA THR A 18 -7.25 -4.78 14.48
C THR A 18 -6.25 -4.60 13.35
N PHE A 19 -5.08 -5.21 13.49
CA PHE A 19 -3.99 -5.00 12.55
C PHE A 19 -4.31 -5.56 11.15
N TRP A 20 -4.98 -6.72 11.09
CA TRP A 20 -5.42 -7.32 9.82
C TRP A 20 -6.65 -6.67 9.19
N GLN A 21 -7.39 -5.83 9.90
CA GLN A 21 -8.41 -4.99 9.28
C GLN A 21 -7.80 -3.67 8.77
N VAL A 22 -6.81 -3.15 9.51
CA VAL A 22 -6.15 -1.88 9.22
C VAL A 22 -5.26 -2.00 7.98
N LEU A 23 -4.41 -3.03 7.86
CA LEU A 23 -3.53 -3.16 6.69
C LEU A 23 -4.30 -3.22 5.35
N PRO A 24 -5.30 -4.10 5.15
CA PRO A 24 -6.08 -4.10 3.91
C PRO A 24 -6.79 -2.77 3.67
N ALA A 25 -7.33 -2.12 4.71
CA ALA A 25 -8.00 -0.82 4.57
C ALA A 25 -7.04 0.28 4.09
N HIS A 26 -5.79 0.30 4.60
CA HIS A 26 -4.77 1.24 4.13
C HIS A 26 -4.33 0.92 2.70
N TYR A 27 -4.20 -0.35 2.33
CA TYR A 27 -3.89 -0.74 0.95
C TYR A 27 -5.05 -0.40 -0.01
N ASP A 28 -6.30 -0.56 0.42
CA ASP A 28 -7.47 -0.16 -0.34
C ASP A 28 -7.52 1.36 -0.55
N LYS A 29 -7.10 2.14 0.44
CA LYS A 29 -6.95 3.60 0.30
C LYS A 29 -5.94 3.96 -0.79
N ILE A 30 -4.76 3.33 -0.80
CA ILE A 30 -3.74 3.48 -1.87
C ILE A 30 -4.37 3.15 -3.23
N ARG A 31 -5.07 2.02 -3.33
CA ARG A 31 -5.73 1.58 -4.57
C ARG A 31 -6.83 2.53 -5.05
N GLN A 32 -7.65 3.04 -4.14
CA GLN A 32 -8.71 4.00 -4.46
C GLN A 32 -8.12 5.31 -4.96
N ARG A 33 -7.07 5.81 -4.29
CA ARG A 33 -6.37 7.02 -4.72
C ARG A 33 -5.68 6.84 -6.06
N TRP A 34 -5.06 5.69 -6.31
CA TRP A 34 -4.49 5.38 -7.63
C TRP A 34 -5.52 5.44 -8.76
N LYS A 35 -6.75 4.93 -8.53
CA LYS A 35 -7.85 5.05 -9.50
C LYS A 35 -8.27 6.50 -9.73
N LEU A 36 -8.30 7.31 -8.67
CA LEU A 36 -8.60 8.74 -8.79
C LEU A 36 -7.52 9.46 -9.62
N ILE A 37 -6.24 9.19 -9.35
CA ILE A 37 -5.10 9.71 -10.11
C ILE A 37 -5.21 9.33 -11.59
N ALA A 38 -5.51 8.07 -11.91
CA ALA A 38 -5.68 7.63 -13.30
C ALA A 38 -6.81 8.39 -14.01
N ARG A 39 -7.93 8.64 -13.31
CA ARG A 39 -9.04 9.44 -13.83
C ARG A 39 -8.62 10.89 -14.06
N LEU A 40 -8.03 11.53 -13.06
CA LEU A 40 -7.56 12.92 -13.14
C LEU A 40 -6.50 13.11 -14.23
N TYR A 41 -5.60 12.14 -14.39
CA TYR A 41 -4.61 12.14 -15.46
C TYR A 41 -5.28 12.12 -16.84
N HIS A 42 -6.27 11.26 -17.05
CA HIS A 42 -7.02 11.24 -18.30
C HIS A 42 -7.79 12.55 -18.53
N GLU A 43 -8.44 13.09 -17.51
CA GLU A 43 -9.15 14.37 -17.58
C GLU A 43 -8.19 15.53 -17.91
N ALA A 44 -7.04 15.62 -17.25
CA ALA A 44 -6.03 16.66 -17.52
C ALA A 44 -5.42 16.53 -18.92
N ARG A 45 -5.11 15.31 -19.36
CA ARG A 45 -4.57 15.04 -20.70
C ARG A 45 -5.56 15.37 -21.81
N SER A 46 -6.84 15.01 -21.63
CA SER A 46 -7.90 15.24 -22.63
C SER A 46 -8.50 16.65 -22.61
N ALA A 47 -8.19 17.46 -21.59
CA ALA A 47 -8.69 18.81 -21.47
C ALA A 47 -8.26 19.68 -22.67
N VAL A 48 -9.25 20.28 -23.35
CA VAL A 48 -9.02 21.14 -24.53
C VAL A 48 -8.56 22.54 -24.11
N MET A 49 -9.08 23.07 -23.00
CA MET A 49 -8.72 24.39 -22.49
C MET A 49 -7.48 24.33 -21.60
N ALA A 50 -6.56 25.28 -21.79
CA ALA A 50 -5.34 25.38 -20.99
C ALA A 50 -5.60 25.60 -19.49
N THR A 51 -6.69 26.28 -19.16
CA THR A 51 -7.14 26.52 -17.77
C THR A 51 -7.56 25.22 -17.08
N ASP A 52 -8.35 24.39 -17.77
CA ASP A 52 -8.83 23.11 -17.25
C ASP A 52 -7.68 22.11 -17.12
N ARG A 53 -6.73 22.14 -18.07
CA ARG A 53 -5.49 21.37 -18.00
C ARG A 53 -4.63 21.78 -16.80
N ALA A 54 -4.47 23.08 -16.55
CA ALA A 54 -3.70 23.57 -15.40
C ALA A 54 -4.36 23.21 -14.05
N ALA A 55 -5.69 23.32 -13.96
CA ALA A 55 -6.45 22.91 -12.79
C ALA A 55 -6.33 21.39 -12.56
N GLY A 56 -6.47 20.58 -13.61
CA GLY A 56 -6.29 19.14 -13.57
C GLY A 56 -4.88 18.74 -13.13
N SER A 57 -3.84 19.37 -13.67
CA SER A 57 -2.44 19.13 -13.28
C SER A 57 -2.17 19.48 -11.81
N ASN A 58 -2.76 20.55 -11.28
CA ASN A 58 -2.60 20.91 -9.87
C ASN A 58 -3.28 19.89 -8.95
N SER A 59 -4.50 19.48 -9.28
CA SER A 59 -5.21 18.42 -8.54
C SER A 59 -4.45 17.10 -8.59
N LEU A 60 -3.88 16.76 -9.75
CA LEU A 60 -3.10 15.54 -9.95
C LEU A 60 -1.82 15.56 -9.10
N LYS A 61 -1.11 16.69 -9.02
CA LYS A 61 0.07 16.83 -8.14
C LYS A 61 -0.27 16.60 -6.67
N ALA A 62 -1.35 17.21 -6.19
CA ALA A 62 -1.79 17.05 -4.80
C ALA A 62 -2.15 15.59 -4.48
N GLU A 63 -2.86 14.90 -5.38
CA GLU A 63 -3.21 13.49 -5.19
C GLU A 63 -1.98 12.57 -5.24
N LEU A 64 -0.99 12.87 -6.09
CA LEU A 64 0.27 12.12 -6.15
C LEU A 64 1.08 12.27 -4.85
N GLU A 65 1.18 13.48 -4.29
CA GLU A 65 1.83 13.70 -3.00
C GLU A 65 1.12 12.91 -1.88
N MET A 66 -0.21 12.96 -1.84
CA MET A 66 -0.98 12.18 -0.87
C MET A 66 -0.80 10.66 -1.05
N LEU A 67 -0.61 10.18 -2.29
CA LEU A 67 -0.35 8.77 -2.56
C LEU A 67 1.02 8.33 -2.05
N GLU A 68 2.05 9.15 -2.26
CA GLU A 68 3.39 8.89 -1.74
C GLU A 68 3.39 8.81 -0.20
N ASP A 69 2.67 9.73 0.45
CA ASP A 69 2.48 9.70 1.91
C ASP A 69 1.72 8.45 2.37
N ASP A 70 0.66 8.05 1.64
CA ASP A 70 -0.09 6.83 1.93
C ASP A 70 0.78 5.56 1.79
N ILE A 71 1.64 5.49 0.75
CA ILE A 71 2.60 4.39 0.55
C ILE A 71 3.63 4.35 1.69
N LYS A 72 4.22 5.50 2.04
CA LYS A 72 5.19 5.60 3.14
C LYS A 72 4.57 5.21 4.48
N GLY A 73 3.34 5.66 4.73
CA GLY A 73 2.56 5.28 5.91
C GLY A 73 2.34 3.77 5.96
N TYR A 74 1.94 3.17 4.83
CA TYR A 74 1.73 1.74 4.71
C TYR A 74 3.01 0.92 4.96
N ARG A 75 4.15 1.29 4.34
CA ARG A 75 5.44 0.65 4.60
C ARG A 75 5.84 0.73 6.07
N THR A 76 5.60 1.87 6.72
CA THR A 76 5.89 2.04 8.15
C THR A 76 5.05 1.09 9.02
N MET A 77 3.78 0.87 8.67
CA MET A 77 2.92 -0.08 9.37
C MET A 77 3.36 -1.53 9.16
N VAL A 78 3.72 -1.90 7.93
CA VAL A 78 4.22 -3.25 7.60
C VAL A 78 5.55 -3.52 8.31
N ALA A 79 6.46 -2.54 8.33
CA ALA A 79 7.76 -2.67 9.01
C ALA A 79 7.64 -2.80 10.54
N ALA A 80 6.52 -2.36 11.12
CA ALA A 80 6.24 -2.55 12.54
C ALA A 80 5.79 -3.98 12.90
N VAL A 81 5.57 -4.84 11.90
CA VAL A 81 5.13 -6.24 12.09
C VAL A 81 6.34 -7.15 12.25
N ASP A 82 6.31 -7.96 13.31
CA ASP A 82 7.26 -9.06 13.42
C ASP A 82 6.90 -10.15 12.40
N VAL A 83 7.86 -10.55 11.57
CA VAL A 83 7.74 -11.67 10.64
C VAL A 83 7.34 -12.94 11.39
N GLY A 84 7.77 -13.11 12.64
CA GLY A 84 7.38 -14.22 13.51
C GLY A 84 5.87 -14.32 13.74
N ASP A 85 5.17 -13.18 13.83
CA ASP A 85 3.71 -13.14 14.01
C ASP A 85 3.00 -13.57 12.71
N ILE A 86 3.49 -13.14 11.55
CA ILE A 86 2.98 -13.57 10.23
C ILE A 86 3.18 -15.07 10.04
N VAL A 87 4.35 -15.59 10.41
CA VAL A 87 4.65 -17.03 10.36
C VAL A 87 3.72 -17.81 11.29
N GLY A 88 3.49 -17.30 12.50
CA GLY A 88 2.58 -17.90 13.47
C GLY A 88 1.18 -18.12 12.90
N ILE A 89 0.68 -17.17 12.11
CA ILE A 89 -0.63 -17.27 11.45
C ILE A 89 -0.68 -18.40 10.44
N TYR A 90 0.33 -18.50 9.58
CA TYR A 90 0.39 -19.60 8.61
C TYR A 90 0.49 -20.96 9.30
N VAL A 91 1.19 -21.04 10.44
CA VAL A 91 1.25 -22.25 11.27
C VAL A 91 -0.13 -22.58 11.86
N LEU A 92 -0.86 -21.59 12.40
CA LEU A 92 -2.22 -21.77 12.91
C LEU A 92 -3.21 -22.21 11.81
N ALA A 93 -3.00 -21.75 10.58
CA ALA A 93 -3.74 -22.19 9.40
C ALA A 93 -3.35 -23.61 8.90
N GLY A 94 -2.52 -24.34 9.66
CA GLY A 94 -2.16 -25.72 9.39
C GLY A 94 -0.93 -25.90 8.49
N ARG A 95 -0.15 -24.84 8.22
CA ARG A 95 1.12 -24.96 7.47
C ARG A 95 2.24 -25.43 8.40
N GLN A 96 3.14 -26.24 7.85
CA GLN A 96 4.39 -26.56 8.53
C GLN A 96 5.25 -25.30 8.66
N ARG A 97 5.96 -25.14 9.79
CA ARG A 97 6.70 -23.91 10.13
C ARG A 97 7.68 -23.45 9.03
N TRP A 98 8.48 -24.36 8.48
CA TRP A 98 9.41 -24.02 7.39
C TRP A 98 8.69 -23.47 6.14
N ARG A 99 7.47 -23.97 5.88
CA ARG A 99 6.65 -23.53 4.75
C ARG A 99 5.98 -22.19 5.06
N ALA A 100 5.51 -22.00 6.30
CA ALA A 100 4.99 -20.74 6.79
C ALA A 100 6.02 -19.60 6.68
N GLU A 101 7.28 -19.86 7.05
CA GLU A 101 8.40 -18.92 6.91
C GLU A 101 8.67 -18.52 5.45
N GLN A 102 8.61 -19.49 4.53
CA GLN A 102 8.76 -19.20 3.10
C GLN A 102 7.61 -18.36 2.55
N ILE A 103 6.37 -18.68 2.93
CA ILE A 103 5.19 -17.94 2.46
C ILE A 103 5.21 -16.52 3.01
N ALA A 104 5.43 -16.34 4.32
CA ALA A 104 5.48 -15.02 4.96
C ALA A 104 6.53 -14.10 4.31
N LYS A 105 7.73 -14.62 4.02
CA LYS A 105 8.78 -13.85 3.33
C LYS A 105 8.35 -13.46 1.91
N LYS A 106 7.79 -14.42 1.17
CA LYS A 106 7.32 -14.17 -0.19
C LYS A 106 6.22 -13.13 -0.23
N ASP A 107 5.24 -13.19 0.68
CA ASP A 107 4.15 -12.22 0.69
C ASP A 107 4.65 -10.80 0.99
N LEU A 108 5.63 -10.65 1.88
CA LEU A 108 6.27 -9.35 2.16
C LEU A 108 7.05 -8.83 0.95
N GLU A 109 7.74 -9.71 0.22
CA GLU A 109 8.45 -9.37 -1.01
C GLU A 109 7.47 -8.97 -2.14
N ASP A 110 6.42 -9.76 -2.35
CA ASP A 110 5.37 -9.48 -3.34
C ASP A 110 4.66 -8.14 -3.01
N LEU A 111 4.44 -7.86 -1.72
CA LEU A 111 3.88 -6.59 -1.27
C LEU A 111 4.82 -5.42 -1.57
N GLU A 112 6.09 -5.51 -1.22
CA GLU A 112 7.06 -4.44 -1.50
C GLU A 112 7.19 -4.21 -3.01
N ASN A 113 7.28 -5.27 -3.82
CA ASN A 113 7.31 -5.18 -5.28
C ASN A 113 6.07 -4.46 -5.83
N SER A 114 4.89 -4.71 -5.25
CA SER A 114 3.66 -4.02 -5.66
C SER A 114 3.71 -2.51 -5.38
N LEU A 115 4.30 -2.10 -4.25
CA LEU A 115 4.45 -0.70 -3.88
C LEU A 115 5.48 -0.01 -4.79
N VAL A 116 6.62 -0.66 -5.05
CA VAL A 116 7.64 -0.16 -5.98
C VAL A 116 7.04 0.07 -7.37
N SER A 117 6.23 -0.86 -7.87
CA SER A 117 5.57 -0.69 -9.16
C SER A 117 4.64 0.53 -9.19
N ILE A 118 3.95 0.84 -8.08
CA ILE A 118 3.13 2.04 -7.98
C ILE A 118 4.01 3.30 -7.98
N GLU A 119 5.14 3.30 -7.27
CA GLU A 119 6.08 4.43 -7.25
C GLU A 119 6.69 4.73 -8.62
N GLU A 120 7.05 3.68 -9.38
CA GLU A 120 7.48 3.83 -10.77
C GLU A 120 6.42 4.53 -11.62
N LYS A 121 5.15 4.15 -11.45
CA LYS A 121 4.04 4.80 -12.15
C LYS A 121 3.78 6.23 -11.68
N ILE A 122 3.99 6.53 -10.41
CA ILE A 122 3.95 7.92 -9.90
C ILE A 122 5.01 8.76 -10.60
N MET A 123 6.23 8.24 -10.75
CA MET A 123 7.32 8.95 -11.45
C MET A 123 6.98 9.20 -12.92
N GLU A 124 6.43 8.21 -13.63
CA GLU A 124 5.95 8.37 -15.02
C GLU A 124 4.91 9.50 -15.11
N VAL A 125 3.89 9.48 -14.25
CA VAL A 125 2.82 10.50 -14.25
C VAL A 125 3.38 11.89 -13.91
N LYS A 126 4.29 12.00 -12.94
CA LYS A 126 4.96 13.27 -12.60
C LYS A 126 5.76 13.82 -13.78
N ALA A 127 6.48 12.96 -14.50
CA ALA A 127 7.21 13.35 -15.69
C ALA A 127 6.26 13.92 -16.75
N ASP A 128 5.15 13.24 -17.04
CA ASP A 128 4.16 13.69 -18.02
C ASP A 128 3.57 15.06 -17.66
N ILE A 129 3.30 15.32 -16.39
CA ILE A 129 2.82 16.64 -15.92
C ILE A 129 3.86 17.73 -16.20
N VAL A 130 5.15 17.44 -15.98
CA VAL A 130 6.25 18.40 -16.20
C VAL A 130 6.46 18.68 -17.68
N TYR A 131 6.37 17.64 -18.52
CA TYR A 131 6.50 17.75 -19.98
C TYR A 131 5.18 18.15 -20.68
N GLY A 132 4.13 18.52 -19.93
CA GLY A 132 2.90 19.05 -20.50
C GLY A 132 2.04 18.05 -21.26
N PHE A 133 2.18 16.75 -20.95
CA PHE A 133 1.49 15.64 -21.61
C PHE A 133 1.79 15.51 -23.11
N GLU A 134 2.98 15.91 -23.56
CA GLU A 134 3.42 15.72 -24.95
C GLU A 134 3.19 14.28 -25.43
N GLU A 135 2.50 14.12 -26.56
CA GLU A 135 2.30 12.81 -27.19
C GLU A 135 3.66 12.22 -27.57
N LYS A 136 4.07 11.16 -26.88
CA LYS A 136 4.95 10.17 -27.49
C LYS A 136 4.12 9.43 -28.53
N GLU A 137 4.16 9.90 -29.78
CA GLU A 137 3.77 9.12 -30.96
C GLU A 137 4.54 7.79 -31.01
#